data_AF-A0A2N6BW31-F1
#
_entry.id   AF-A0A2N6BW31-F1
#
_cell.length_a   1.000
_cell.length_b   1.000
_cell.length_c   1.000
_cell.angle_alpha   90.00
_cell.angle_beta   90.00
_cell.angle_gamma   90.00
#
_symmetry.space_group_name_H-M   'P 1'
#
loop_
_entity.id
_entity.type
_entity.pdbx_description
1 polymer ?
#
loop_
_entity_poly.entity_id
_entity_poly.type
_entity_poly.pdbx_seq_one_letter_code
_entity_poly.pdbx_strand_id
1 'polypeptide(L)'
;MRFINYLSIIIIAALALPTFVSAGISIHEYTQAIEESPKDMKYKFYLLRGKAYKDSGKMDPALKDLNTSIKLYPNRTAYIYRGELFFETERYAEAINDFTTAIDINPTIELYKQRGESYLNTANYVLALADGLNIIDMAPHNAESYYVSIEALENLGDIKLARELAFKVTSFDRGNKKANGIITKYPLKFVFIGENPFTLYISQEDNVTKDKANEIFLMYKRGEKIDANLKNKLDECSTIGKQMIGYLARLKETWDDYFEEVKSLQVRSIKAHDVLRAKYQKQSTAIEHKIEIWEGKSKKCTDELVQVFWGNK
;
A
#
# COMPACT_ATOMS: atom_id res chain seq x y z
N MET A 1 14.52 15.92 54.31
CA MET A 1 15.16 14.76 53.65
C MET A 1 14.34 14.08 52.53
N ARG A 2 13.07 14.43 52.25
CA ARG A 2 12.30 13.83 51.13
C ARG A 2 12.47 14.52 49.76
N PHE A 3 12.99 15.75 49.72
CA PHE A 3 13.19 16.51 48.47
C PHE A 3 14.44 16.09 47.67
N ILE A 4 15.46 15.53 48.33
CA ILE A 4 16.71 15.14 47.68
C ILE A 4 16.52 13.86 46.86
N ASN A 5 15.69 12.90 47.32
CA ASN A 5 15.37 11.69 46.53
C ASN A 5 14.55 11.98 45.27
N TYR A 6 13.70 13.01 45.26
CA TYR A 6 12.87 13.35 44.10
C TYR A 6 13.72 13.90 42.93
N LEU A 7 14.77 14.67 43.23
CA LEU A 7 15.70 15.17 42.21
C LEU A 7 16.60 14.05 41.65
N SER A 8 17.03 13.09 42.47
CA SER A 8 17.80 11.93 42.00
C SER A 8 16.99 11.05 41.04
N ILE A 9 15.69 10.88 41.28
CA ILE A 9 14.77 10.11 40.41
C ILE A 9 14.55 10.82 39.06
N ILE A 10 14.42 12.14 39.07
CA ILE A 10 14.33 12.93 37.82
C ILE A 10 15.65 12.87 37.05
N ILE A 11 16.81 12.86 37.74
CA ILE A 11 18.12 12.75 37.10
C ILE A 11 18.32 11.36 36.47
N ILE A 12 17.87 10.28 37.11
CA ILE A 12 17.89 8.93 36.50
C ILE A 12 16.94 8.85 35.29
N ALA A 13 15.78 9.52 35.35
CA ALA A 13 14.87 9.64 34.21
C ALA A 13 15.38 10.57 33.09
N ALA A 14 16.19 11.57 33.41
CA ALA A 14 16.73 12.57 32.47
C ALA A 14 18.08 12.15 31.84
N LEU A 15 18.84 11.25 32.47
CA LEU A 15 20.10 10.71 31.94
C LEU A 15 19.93 9.50 31.02
N ALA A 16 18.69 9.03 30.80
CA ALA A 16 18.36 8.13 29.71
C ALA A 16 18.37 8.88 28.35
N LEU A 17 19.51 9.46 28.01
CA LEU A 17 19.80 9.90 26.64
C LEU A 17 19.91 8.65 25.74
N PRO A 18 19.48 8.73 24.47
CA PRO A 18 19.30 7.58 23.58
C PRO A 18 20.61 7.06 22.97
N THR A 19 21.70 6.98 23.74
CA THR A 19 23.01 6.54 23.23
C THR A 19 23.65 5.52 24.16
N PHE A 20 23.57 4.26 23.76
CA PHE A 20 24.40 3.11 24.17
C PHE A 20 24.34 2.65 25.65
N VAL A 21 23.77 1.46 25.88
CA VAL A 21 24.47 0.23 26.38
C VAL A 21 23.49 -0.75 27.06
N SER A 22 23.45 -1.96 26.48
CA SER A 22 23.09 -3.29 27.01
C SER A 22 21.73 -3.49 27.73
N ALA A 23 20.94 -4.39 27.16
CA ALA A 23 19.68 -4.92 27.69
C ALA A 23 19.76 -5.56 29.10
N GLY A 24 20.96 -5.71 29.68
CA GLY A 24 21.16 -6.23 31.03
C GLY A 24 20.96 -5.21 32.15
N ILE A 25 21.09 -3.90 31.87
CA ILE A 25 21.15 -2.85 32.92
C ILE A 25 19.76 -2.31 33.28
N SER A 26 18.81 -2.26 32.34
CA SER A 26 17.53 -1.55 32.56
C SER A 26 16.48 -2.34 33.38
N ILE A 27 16.47 -3.67 33.31
CA ILE A 27 15.45 -4.49 34.00
C ILE A 27 15.57 -4.39 35.53
N HIS A 28 16.80 -4.39 36.04
CA HIS A 28 17.07 -4.27 37.48
C HIS A 28 16.63 -2.90 38.00
N GLU A 29 17.03 -1.83 37.33
CA GLU A 29 16.68 -0.44 37.68
C GLU A 29 15.16 -0.23 37.67
N TYR A 30 14.44 -0.73 36.66
CA TYR A 30 12.99 -0.63 36.64
C TYR A 30 12.32 -1.46 37.74
N THR A 31 12.93 -2.57 38.16
CA THR A 31 12.41 -3.38 39.27
C THR A 31 12.48 -2.60 40.58
N GLN A 32 13.61 -1.97 40.88
CA GLN A 32 13.75 -1.10 42.05
C GLN A 32 12.77 0.08 41.98
N ALA A 33 12.65 0.72 40.82
CA ALA A 33 11.73 1.84 40.63
C ALA A 33 10.26 1.44 40.87
N ILE A 34 9.84 0.23 40.49
CA ILE A 34 8.48 -0.28 40.76
C ILE A 34 8.21 -0.42 42.26
N GLU A 35 9.21 -0.83 43.04
CA GLU A 35 9.09 -1.02 44.49
C GLU A 35 8.95 0.32 45.22
N GLU A 36 9.79 1.29 44.84
CA GLU A 36 9.93 2.58 45.52
C GLU A 36 8.92 3.65 45.05
N SER A 37 8.36 3.50 43.84
CA SER A 37 7.52 4.55 43.24
C SER A 37 6.11 4.62 43.84
N PRO A 38 5.52 5.83 43.88
CA PRO A 38 4.10 6.03 44.12
C PRO A 38 3.22 5.18 43.19
N LYS A 39 2.08 4.69 43.69
CA LYS A 39 1.19 3.75 42.98
C LYS A 39 0.76 4.28 41.60
N ASP A 40 0.53 5.59 41.48
CA ASP A 40 0.13 6.30 40.27
C ASP A 40 1.25 6.39 39.21
N MET A 41 2.52 6.19 39.58
CA MET A 41 3.65 6.20 38.63
C MET A 41 4.11 4.81 38.20
N LYS A 42 3.72 3.75 38.94
CA LYS A 42 4.19 2.38 38.69
C LYS A 42 3.93 1.90 37.26
N TYR A 43 2.84 2.32 36.63
CA TYR A 43 2.51 1.92 35.26
C TYR A 43 3.62 2.25 34.25
N LYS A 44 4.36 3.37 34.44
CA LYS A 44 5.47 3.78 33.56
C LYS A 44 6.64 2.81 33.68
N PHE A 45 6.97 2.39 34.90
CA PHE A 45 8.08 1.47 35.12
C PHE A 45 7.72 0.04 34.68
N TYR A 46 6.47 -0.40 34.87
CA TYR A 46 5.99 -1.63 34.26
C TYR A 46 6.04 -1.56 32.72
N LEU A 47 5.67 -0.45 32.11
CA LEU A 47 5.78 -0.26 30.66
C LEU A 47 7.22 -0.41 30.17
N LEU A 48 8.16 0.31 30.80
CA LEU A 48 9.56 0.32 30.41
C LEU A 48 10.24 -1.02 30.65
N ARG A 49 9.94 -1.70 31.77
CA ARG A 49 10.45 -3.05 32.04
C ARG A 49 9.86 -4.09 31.11
N GLY A 50 8.57 -3.98 30.80
CA GLY A 50 7.91 -4.80 29.79
C GLY A 50 8.57 -4.67 28.42
N LYS A 51 8.85 -3.44 27.97
CA LYS A 51 9.63 -3.20 26.74
C LYS A 51 11.02 -3.80 26.80
N ALA A 52 11.76 -3.59 27.90
CA ALA A 52 13.11 -4.14 28.06
C ALA A 52 13.12 -5.68 28.04
N TYR A 53 12.11 -6.32 28.63
CA TYR A 53 11.93 -7.76 28.55
C TYR A 53 11.66 -8.22 27.11
N LYS A 54 10.78 -7.52 26.36
CA LYS A 54 10.50 -7.81 24.94
C LYS A 54 11.79 -7.72 24.10
N ASP A 55 12.51 -6.61 24.21
CA ASP A 55 13.77 -6.36 23.50
C ASP A 55 14.86 -7.40 23.87
N SER A 56 14.74 -8.04 25.03
CA SER A 56 15.63 -9.13 25.50
C SER A 56 15.13 -10.53 25.14
N GLY A 57 14.04 -10.67 24.37
CA GLY A 57 13.42 -11.95 24.02
C GLY A 57 12.67 -12.64 25.15
N LYS A 58 12.46 -11.97 26.30
CA LYS A 58 11.79 -12.53 27.49
C LYS A 58 10.28 -12.27 27.41
N MET A 59 9.59 -13.07 26.61
CA MET A 59 8.20 -12.81 26.22
C MET A 59 7.19 -12.88 27.38
N ASP A 60 7.25 -13.90 28.24
CA ASP A 60 6.29 -14.01 29.36
C ASP A 60 6.43 -12.88 30.39
N PRO A 61 7.65 -12.53 30.86
CA PRO A 61 7.83 -11.35 31.71
C PRO A 61 7.37 -10.04 31.04
N ALA A 62 7.65 -9.87 29.75
CA ALA A 62 7.21 -8.71 28.99
C ALA A 62 5.69 -8.59 29.00
N LEU A 63 4.99 -9.67 28.65
CA LEU A 63 3.53 -9.70 28.60
C LEU A 63 2.91 -9.39 29.97
N LYS A 64 3.46 -9.97 31.04
CA LYS A 64 2.98 -9.73 32.42
C LYS A 64 3.09 -8.25 32.81
N ASP A 65 4.23 -7.63 32.52
CA ASP A 65 4.48 -6.23 32.86
C ASP A 65 3.63 -5.28 32.00
N LEU A 66 3.51 -5.54 30.70
CA LEU A 66 2.66 -4.75 29.80
C LEU A 66 1.18 -4.84 30.20
N ASN A 67 0.69 -6.04 30.53
CA ASN A 67 -0.67 -6.23 31.07
C ASN A 67 -0.88 -5.44 32.37
N THR A 68 0.11 -5.45 33.26
CA THR A 68 0.04 -4.70 34.53
C THR A 68 0.03 -3.19 34.27
N SER A 69 0.87 -2.70 33.35
CA SER A 69 0.89 -1.30 32.93
C SER A 69 -0.47 -0.85 32.40
N ILE A 70 -1.06 -1.60 31.46
CA ILE A 70 -2.38 -1.31 30.88
C ILE A 70 -3.47 -1.32 31.95
N LYS A 71 -3.45 -2.28 32.89
CA LYS A 71 -4.41 -2.36 33.98
C LYS A 71 -4.34 -1.16 34.93
N LEU A 72 -3.14 -0.63 35.17
CA LEU A 72 -2.94 0.54 36.03
C LEU A 72 -3.30 1.84 35.30
N TYR A 73 -2.88 1.97 34.04
CA TYR A 73 -3.15 3.14 33.22
C TYR A 73 -3.15 2.76 31.73
N PRO A 74 -4.34 2.60 31.11
CA PRO A 74 -4.47 2.36 29.69
C PRO A 74 -3.86 3.51 28.89
N ASN A 75 -2.83 3.22 28.10
CA ASN A 75 -2.21 4.21 27.23
C ASN A 75 -1.72 3.58 25.94
N ARG A 76 -1.65 4.40 24.90
CA ARG A 76 -1.27 4.00 23.55
C ARG A 76 0.04 3.21 23.51
N THR A 77 1.09 3.70 24.15
CA THR A 77 2.42 3.07 24.11
C THR A 77 2.42 1.64 24.68
N ALA A 78 1.63 1.40 25.73
CA ALA A 78 1.50 0.06 26.30
C ALA A 78 0.79 -0.91 25.36
N TYR A 79 -0.26 -0.46 24.66
CA TYR A 79 -0.91 -1.25 23.62
C TYR A 79 0.03 -1.54 22.45
N ILE A 80 0.84 -0.56 22.02
CA ILE A 80 1.82 -0.76 20.94
C ILE A 80 2.81 -1.86 21.29
N TYR A 81 3.47 -1.76 22.45
CA TYR A 81 4.49 -2.75 22.82
C TYR A 81 3.89 -4.14 23.04
N ARG A 82 2.64 -4.24 23.52
CA ARG A 82 1.97 -5.53 23.67
C ARG A 82 1.49 -6.09 22.34
N GLY A 83 1.02 -5.24 21.42
CA GLY A 83 0.68 -5.61 20.05
C GLY A 83 1.90 -6.11 19.28
N GLU A 84 3.04 -5.43 19.38
CA GLU A 84 4.32 -5.86 18.81
C GLU A 84 4.76 -7.22 19.38
N LEU A 85 4.68 -7.39 20.70
CA LEU A 85 4.98 -8.68 21.35
C LEU A 85 4.05 -9.81 20.85
N PHE A 86 2.76 -9.53 20.66
CA PHE A 86 1.83 -10.49 20.08
C PHE A 86 2.16 -10.80 18.62
N PHE A 87 2.53 -9.79 17.83
CA PHE A 87 2.95 -9.98 16.44
C PHE A 87 4.22 -10.85 16.33
N GLU A 88 5.25 -10.56 17.12
CA GLU A 88 6.50 -11.33 17.19
C GLU A 88 6.29 -12.78 17.64
N THR A 89 5.19 -13.04 18.36
CA THR A 89 4.80 -14.40 18.82
C THR A 89 3.69 -15.01 17.97
N GLU A 90 3.44 -14.46 16.77
CA GLU A 90 2.44 -14.93 15.80
C GLU A 90 0.99 -14.92 16.31
N ARG A 91 0.73 -14.20 17.40
CA ARG A 91 -0.60 -13.99 17.99
C ARG A 91 -1.30 -12.80 17.32
N TYR A 92 -1.47 -12.91 16.01
CA TYR A 92 -1.92 -11.80 15.17
C TYR A 92 -3.30 -11.27 15.54
N ALA A 93 -4.22 -12.12 16.01
CA ALA A 93 -5.56 -11.68 16.43
C ALA A 93 -5.51 -10.75 17.65
N GLU A 94 -4.68 -11.06 18.64
CA GLU A 94 -4.44 -10.17 19.79
C GLU A 94 -3.68 -8.91 19.39
N ALA A 95 -2.69 -9.03 18.49
CA ALA A 95 -1.97 -7.88 17.95
C ALA A 95 -2.92 -6.88 17.25
N ILE A 96 -3.85 -7.37 16.42
CA ILE A 96 -4.88 -6.56 15.75
C ILE A 96 -5.71 -5.76 16.76
N ASN A 97 -6.13 -6.38 17.87
CA ASN A 97 -6.92 -5.69 18.90
C ASN A 97 -6.13 -4.56 19.58
N ASP A 98 -4.87 -4.82 19.90
CA ASP A 98 -4.00 -3.82 20.55
C ASP A 98 -3.63 -2.68 19.59
N PHE A 99 -3.28 -2.98 18.34
CA PHE A 99 -3.03 -1.96 17.33
C PHE A 99 -4.29 -1.15 17.02
N THR A 100 -5.46 -1.78 16.98
CA THR A 100 -6.73 -1.05 16.82
C THR A 100 -6.95 -0.07 17.97
N THR A 101 -6.76 -0.51 19.21
CA THR A 101 -6.88 0.38 20.37
C THR A 101 -5.86 1.53 20.32
N ALA A 102 -4.63 1.27 19.87
CA ALA A 102 -3.59 2.29 19.71
C ALA A 102 -3.92 3.29 18.58
N ILE A 103 -4.51 2.83 17.48
CA ILE A 103 -4.99 3.64 16.36
C ILE A 103 -6.14 4.55 16.81
N ASP A 104 -7.11 4.01 17.57
CA ASP A 104 -8.24 4.78 18.12
C ASP A 104 -7.79 5.94 19.02
N ILE A 105 -6.64 5.81 19.69
CA ILE A 105 -6.05 6.87 20.51
C ILE A 105 -5.32 7.90 19.65
N ASN A 106 -4.40 7.46 18.80
CA ASN A 106 -3.71 8.33 17.84
C ASN A 106 -3.16 7.50 16.65
N PRO A 107 -3.72 7.67 15.44
CA PRO A 107 -3.28 6.92 14.27
C PRO A 107 -1.88 7.35 13.81
N THR A 108 -1.06 6.39 13.41
CA THR A 108 0.23 6.63 12.75
C THR A 108 0.43 5.62 11.63
N ILE A 109 1.23 5.97 10.62
CA ILE A 109 1.62 5.06 9.53
C ILE A 109 2.09 3.70 10.07
N GLU A 110 2.97 3.72 11.08
CA GLU A 110 3.50 2.49 11.68
C GLU A 110 2.42 1.58 12.27
N LEU A 111 1.36 2.14 12.86
CA LEU A 111 0.30 1.31 13.43
C LEU A 111 -0.61 0.70 12.37
N TYR A 112 -0.95 1.48 11.33
CA TYR A 112 -1.66 0.94 10.17
C TYR A 112 -0.83 -0.16 9.49
N LYS A 113 0.49 0.02 9.39
CA LYS A 113 1.38 -0.99 8.84
C LYS A 113 1.37 -2.26 9.68
N GLN A 114 1.63 -2.16 10.98
CA GLN A 114 1.64 -3.31 11.90
C GLN A 114 0.30 -4.05 11.94
N ARG A 115 -0.83 -3.32 11.94
CA ARG A 115 -2.16 -3.93 11.88
C ARG A 115 -2.47 -4.53 10.50
N GLY A 116 -2.10 -3.85 9.42
CA GLY A 116 -2.23 -4.32 8.05
C GLY A 116 -1.45 -5.61 7.81
N GLU A 117 -0.21 -5.70 8.30
CA GLU A 117 0.61 -6.92 8.27
C GLU A 117 -0.02 -8.05 9.11
N SER A 118 -0.61 -7.73 10.27
CA SER A 118 -1.35 -8.71 11.06
C SER A 118 -2.59 -9.22 10.32
N TYR A 119 -3.28 -8.36 9.58
CA TYR A 119 -4.40 -8.75 8.71
C TYR A 119 -3.95 -9.63 7.55
N LEU A 120 -2.82 -9.35 6.91
CA LEU A 120 -2.24 -10.22 5.87
C LEU A 120 -1.97 -11.64 6.41
N ASN A 121 -1.34 -11.75 7.58
CA ASN A 121 -1.03 -13.03 8.21
C ASN A 121 -2.27 -13.82 8.66
N THR A 122 -3.39 -13.13 8.87
CA THR A 122 -4.68 -13.75 9.22
C THR A 122 -5.62 -13.90 8.01
N ALA A 123 -5.12 -13.68 6.79
CA ALA A 123 -5.86 -13.71 5.54
C ALA A 123 -7.05 -12.73 5.45
N ASN A 124 -7.05 -11.68 6.29
CA ASN A 124 -8.03 -10.59 6.27
C ASN A 124 -7.63 -9.52 5.23
N TYR A 125 -7.42 -9.93 3.99
CA TYR A 125 -6.77 -9.09 2.97
C TYR A 125 -7.51 -7.78 2.66
N VAL A 126 -8.84 -7.74 2.76
CA VAL A 126 -9.59 -6.48 2.54
C VAL A 126 -9.31 -5.47 3.65
N LEU A 127 -9.20 -5.92 4.90
CA LEU A 127 -8.84 -5.05 6.02
C LEU A 127 -7.37 -4.60 5.93
N ALA A 128 -6.48 -5.49 5.46
CA ALA A 128 -5.10 -5.11 5.13
C ALA A 128 -5.06 -4.03 4.03
N LEU A 129 -5.87 -4.17 2.98
CA LEU A 129 -6.01 -3.17 1.93
C LEU A 129 -6.51 -1.83 2.49
N ALA A 130 -7.52 -1.84 3.36
CA ALA A 130 -8.03 -0.63 4.00
C ALA A 130 -6.93 0.09 4.80
N ASP A 131 -6.16 -0.63 5.62
CA ASP A 131 -5.03 -0.06 6.35
C ASP A 131 -3.93 0.46 5.41
N GLY A 132 -3.60 -0.30 4.37
CA GLY A 132 -2.64 0.12 3.35
C GLY A 132 -3.06 1.40 2.61
N LEU A 133 -4.35 1.55 2.28
CA LEU A 133 -4.87 2.77 1.64
C LEU A 133 -4.76 3.98 2.57
N ASN A 134 -5.02 3.81 3.87
CA ASN A 134 -4.77 4.88 4.85
C ASN A 134 -3.29 5.29 4.88
N ILE A 135 -2.36 4.33 4.77
CA ILE A 135 -0.92 4.64 4.71
C ILE A 135 -0.57 5.42 3.43
N ILE A 136 -1.14 5.04 2.28
CA ILE A 136 -0.95 5.77 1.01
C ILE A 136 -1.46 7.21 1.13
N ASP A 137 -2.64 7.43 1.72
CA ASP A 137 -3.20 8.78 1.92
C ASP A 137 -2.28 9.65 2.81
N MET A 138 -1.64 9.05 3.82
CA MET A 138 -0.70 9.76 4.71
C MET A 138 0.66 10.05 4.06
N ALA A 139 1.11 9.23 3.11
CA ALA A 139 2.42 9.37 2.47
C ALA A 139 2.42 8.87 1.01
N PRO A 140 1.78 9.60 0.07
CA PRO A 140 1.54 9.14 -1.30
C PRO A 140 2.79 9.07 -2.18
N HIS A 141 3.89 9.72 -1.77
CA HIS A 141 5.18 9.76 -2.47
C HIS A 141 6.26 8.91 -1.79
N ASN A 142 5.87 7.99 -0.92
CA ASN A 142 6.76 6.98 -0.36
C ASN A 142 6.40 5.61 -0.97
N ALA A 143 7.38 4.91 -1.54
CA ALA A 143 7.16 3.60 -2.14
C ALA A 143 6.69 2.55 -1.13
N GLU A 144 7.20 2.61 0.11
CA GLU A 144 6.86 1.64 1.17
C GLU A 144 5.38 1.71 1.55
N SER A 145 4.77 2.89 1.44
CA SER A 145 3.35 3.10 1.75
C SER A 145 2.40 2.21 0.93
N TYR A 146 2.84 1.76 -0.25
CA TYR A 146 2.02 0.96 -1.15
C TYR A 146 2.12 -0.55 -0.88
N TYR A 147 3.09 -1.02 -0.08
CA TYR A 147 3.41 -2.44 0.00
C TYR A 147 2.29 -3.28 0.62
N VAL A 148 1.66 -2.82 1.69
CA VAL A 148 0.54 -3.53 2.33
C VAL A 148 -0.64 -3.66 1.36
N SER A 149 -1.01 -2.58 0.67
CA SER A 149 -2.11 -2.58 -0.31
C SER A 149 -1.83 -3.49 -1.50
N ILE A 150 -0.62 -3.43 -2.04
CA ILE A 150 -0.19 -4.29 -3.17
C ILE A 150 -0.27 -5.76 -2.77
N GLU A 151 0.28 -6.13 -1.63
CA GLU A 151 0.29 -7.51 -1.15
C GLU A 151 -1.13 -8.01 -0.84
N ALA A 152 -1.96 -7.16 -0.24
CA ALA A 152 -3.37 -7.46 -0.04
C ALA A 152 -4.10 -7.73 -1.37
N LEU A 153 -3.89 -6.89 -2.39
CA LEU A 153 -4.49 -7.05 -3.72
C LEU A 153 -3.97 -8.31 -4.43
N GLU A 154 -2.69 -8.65 -4.31
CA GLU A 154 -2.15 -9.90 -4.86
C GLU A 154 -2.81 -11.13 -4.23
N ASN A 155 -2.97 -11.14 -2.90
CA ASN A 155 -3.64 -12.23 -2.18
C ASN A 155 -5.15 -12.30 -2.48
N LEU A 156 -5.78 -11.16 -2.74
CA LEU A 156 -7.16 -11.12 -3.22
C LEU A 156 -7.27 -11.65 -4.66
N GLY A 157 -6.19 -11.66 -5.44
CA GLY A 157 -6.17 -11.99 -6.87
C GLY A 157 -6.47 -10.80 -7.78
N ASP A 158 -6.53 -9.58 -7.23
CA ASP A 158 -6.80 -8.33 -7.94
C ASP A 158 -5.50 -7.77 -8.56
N ILE A 159 -4.86 -8.62 -9.38
CA ILE A 159 -3.53 -8.40 -9.95
C ILE A 159 -3.42 -7.09 -10.75
N LYS A 160 -4.48 -6.75 -11.48
CA LYS A 160 -4.52 -5.50 -12.27
C LYS A 160 -4.36 -4.28 -11.36
N LEU A 161 -5.06 -4.25 -10.22
CA LEU A 161 -4.96 -3.17 -9.25
C LEU A 161 -3.61 -3.12 -8.55
N ALA A 162 -3.07 -4.28 -8.16
CA ALA A 162 -1.73 -4.36 -7.56
C ALA A 162 -0.68 -3.74 -8.50
N ARG A 163 -0.81 -4.01 -9.81
CA ARG A 163 0.04 -3.41 -10.84
C ARG A 163 -0.17 -1.90 -10.99
N GLU A 164 -1.40 -1.40 -10.96
CA GLU A 164 -1.65 0.04 -11.03
C GLU A 164 -0.98 0.79 -9.86
N LEU A 165 -1.06 0.24 -8.65
CA LEU A 165 -0.32 0.77 -7.50
C LEU A 165 1.20 0.70 -7.71
N ALA A 166 1.72 -0.38 -8.30
CA ALA A 166 3.14 -0.48 -8.65
C ALA A 166 3.55 0.59 -9.69
N PHE A 167 2.72 0.87 -10.71
CA PHE A 167 2.96 1.96 -11.65
C PHE A 167 2.98 3.32 -10.95
N LYS A 168 2.06 3.55 -10.00
CA LYS A 168 2.07 4.76 -9.19
C LYS A 168 3.39 4.93 -8.46
N VAL A 169 3.95 3.86 -7.88
CA VAL A 169 5.29 3.88 -7.27
C VAL A 169 6.36 4.28 -8.29
N THR A 170 6.40 3.63 -9.47
CA THR A 170 7.42 3.95 -10.49
C THR A 170 7.33 5.37 -11.06
N SER A 171 6.18 6.03 -10.94
CA SER A 171 6.00 7.43 -11.38
C SER A 171 6.87 8.42 -10.60
N PHE A 172 7.20 8.12 -9.34
CA PHE A 172 8.06 8.94 -8.48
C PHE A 172 9.35 8.22 -8.01
N ASP A 173 9.39 6.89 -8.07
CA ASP A 173 10.58 6.06 -7.78
C ASP A 173 10.79 5.03 -8.91
N ARG A 174 11.33 5.50 -10.04
CA ARG A 174 11.53 4.69 -11.26
C ARG A 174 12.41 3.45 -11.04
N GLY A 175 13.35 3.51 -10.08
CA GLY A 175 14.30 2.45 -9.79
C GLY A 175 13.77 1.36 -8.86
N ASN A 176 12.53 1.48 -8.38
CA ASN A 176 11.98 0.58 -7.36
C ASN A 176 11.90 -0.87 -7.86
N LYS A 177 12.73 -1.76 -7.31
CA LYS A 177 12.81 -3.16 -7.73
C LYS A 177 11.51 -3.94 -7.48
N LYS A 178 10.83 -3.69 -6.36
CA LYS A 178 9.59 -4.39 -5.99
C LYS A 178 8.45 -4.02 -6.96
N ALA A 179 8.25 -2.72 -7.19
CA ALA A 179 7.25 -2.23 -8.14
C ALA A 179 7.55 -2.71 -9.57
N ASN A 180 8.79 -2.59 -10.04
CA ASN A 180 9.20 -3.09 -11.35
C ASN A 180 9.03 -4.61 -11.49
N GLY A 181 9.28 -5.37 -10.41
CA GLY A 181 9.02 -6.81 -10.37
C GLY A 181 7.54 -7.14 -10.59
N ILE A 182 6.63 -6.42 -9.94
CA ILE A 182 5.17 -6.61 -10.11
C ILE A 182 4.74 -6.25 -11.54
N ILE A 183 5.20 -5.10 -12.06
CA ILE A 183 4.89 -4.66 -13.42
C ILE A 183 5.36 -5.68 -14.45
N THR A 184 6.57 -6.22 -14.27
CA THR A 184 7.16 -7.23 -15.16
C THR A 184 6.47 -8.57 -15.06
N LYS A 185 6.01 -8.96 -13.87
CA LYS A 185 5.24 -10.20 -13.63
C LYS A 185 3.88 -10.16 -14.33
N TYR A 186 3.29 -8.97 -14.46
CA TYR A 186 1.96 -8.77 -15.02
C TYR A 186 1.94 -7.68 -16.11
N PRO A 187 2.70 -7.85 -17.20
CA PRO A 187 2.87 -6.80 -18.20
C PRO A 187 1.51 -6.42 -18.80
N LEU A 188 1.34 -5.12 -19.07
CA LEU A 188 0.25 -4.70 -19.96
C LEU A 188 0.46 -5.40 -21.30
N LYS A 189 -0.59 -5.97 -21.87
CA LYS A 189 -0.50 -6.55 -23.21
C LYS A 189 -0.19 -5.50 -24.28
N PHE A 190 -0.37 -4.21 -23.97
CA PHE A 190 -0.21 -3.10 -24.91
C PHE A 190 0.51 -1.89 -24.30
N VAL A 191 1.15 -1.06 -25.14
CA VAL A 191 1.81 0.20 -24.81
C VAL A 191 1.02 1.35 -25.44
N PHE A 192 0.88 2.44 -24.69
CA PHE A 192 0.30 3.69 -25.17
C PHE A 192 1.33 4.48 -25.98
N ILE A 193 0.95 4.93 -27.16
CA ILE A 193 1.77 5.77 -28.04
C ILE A 193 1.02 7.04 -28.38
N GLY A 194 1.52 8.19 -27.91
CA GLY A 194 0.98 9.53 -28.19
C GLY A 194 0.39 10.25 -26.98
N GLU A 195 0.52 11.58 -26.96
CA GLU A 195 0.12 12.47 -25.84
C GLU A 195 -1.34 12.97 -25.91
N ASN A 196 -2.21 12.30 -26.70
CA ASN A 196 -3.58 12.70 -27.09
C ASN A 196 -3.59 13.76 -28.25
N PRO A 197 -4.54 13.72 -29.22
CA PRO A 197 -5.69 12.83 -29.39
C PRO A 197 -5.42 11.46 -30.03
N PHE A 198 -4.17 11.12 -30.35
CA PHE A 198 -3.82 9.94 -31.17
C PHE A 198 -3.24 8.78 -30.39
N THR A 199 -3.68 8.54 -29.15
CA THR A 199 -3.10 7.48 -28.33
C THR A 199 -3.39 6.10 -28.94
N LEU A 200 -2.38 5.52 -29.60
CA LEU A 200 -2.39 4.19 -30.19
C LEU A 200 -2.03 3.15 -29.12
N TYR A 201 -2.76 2.04 -29.08
CA TYR A 201 -2.43 0.91 -28.20
C TYR A 201 -1.80 -0.20 -29.03
N ILE A 202 -0.53 -0.50 -28.74
CA ILE A 202 0.26 -1.44 -29.54
C ILE A 202 0.78 -2.56 -28.67
N SER A 203 0.71 -3.79 -29.15
CA SER A 203 1.08 -4.98 -28.37
C SER A 203 2.51 -4.86 -27.83
N GLN A 204 2.74 -5.16 -26.55
CA GLN A 204 4.09 -5.24 -25.97
C GLN A 204 4.93 -6.35 -26.62
N GLU A 205 4.28 -7.33 -27.23
CA GLU A 205 4.94 -8.46 -27.89
C GLU A 205 5.45 -8.12 -29.30
N ASP A 206 5.02 -7.00 -29.89
CA ASP A 206 5.40 -6.58 -31.24
C ASP A 206 6.14 -5.23 -31.22
N ASN A 207 7.40 -5.29 -30.78
CA ASN A 207 8.27 -4.11 -30.70
C ASN A 207 8.49 -3.44 -32.07
N VAL A 208 8.45 -4.20 -33.18
CA VAL A 208 8.66 -3.64 -34.52
C VAL A 208 7.46 -2.81 -34.97
N THR A 209 6.25 -3.36 -34.83
CA THR A 209 5.01 -2.61 -35.15
C THR A 209 4.87 -1.41 -34.23
N LYS A 210 5.27 -1.55 -32.95
CA LYS A 210 5.30 -0.46 -31.98
C LYS A 210 6.21 0.69 -32.41
N ASP A 211 7.46 0.39 -32.74
CA ASP A 211 8.44 1.41 -33.13
C ASP A 211 8.05 2.09 -34.45
N LYS A 212 7.54 1.33 -35.43
CA LYS A 212 7.05 1.89 -36.69
C LYS A 212 5.84 2.81 -36.51
N ALA A 213 4.87 2.43 -35.69
CA ALA A 213 3.72 3.27 -35.42
C ALA A 213 4.10 4.54 -34.61
N ASN A 214 5.06 4.42 -33.68
CA ASN A 214 5.68 5.57 -33.02
C ASN A 214 6.30 6.54 -34.03
N GLU A 215 7.05 6.03 -34.99
CA GLU A 215 7.66 6.83 -36.05
C GLU A 215 6.61 7.57 -36.89
N ILE A 216 5.57 6.87 -37.35
CA ILE A 216 4.45 7.46 -38.11
C ILE A 216 3.79 8.58 -37.30
N PHE A 217 3.55 8.38 -36.01
CA PHE A 217 2.99 9.41 -35.13
C PHE A 217 3.91 10.63 -35.01
N LEU A 218 5.22 10.43 -34.85
CA LEU A 218 6.18 11.53 -34.77
C LEU A 218 6.28 12.31 -36.08
N MET A 219 6.21 11.65 -37.23
CA MET A 219 6.16 12.31 -38.55
C MET A 219 4.92 13.20 -38.68
N TYR A 220 3.76 12.70 -38.25
CA TYR A 220 2.53 13.49 -38.19
C TYR A 220 2.66 14.72 -37.28
N LYS A 221 3.20 14.55 -36.07
CA LYS A 221 3.42 15.66 -35.12
C LYS A 221 4.37 16.73 -35.68
N ARG A 222 5.33 16.33 -36.52
CA ARG A 222 6.29 17.21 -37.20
C ARG A 222 5.70 17.94 -38.42
N GLY A 223 4.46 17.64 -38.82
CA GLY A 223 3.82 18.25 -39.99
C GLY A 223 4.40 17.78 -41.31
N GLU A 224 5.03 16.60 -41.33
CA GLU A 224 5.53 15.99 -42.57
C GLU A 224 4.35 15.68 -43.52
N LYS A 225 4.60 15.68 -44.84
CA LYS A 225 3.53 15.43 -45.82
C LYS A 225 3.00 14.01 -45.67
N ILE A 226 1.74 13.92 -45.25
CA ILE A 226 1.00 12.68 -45.11
C ILE A 226 -0.13 12.69 -46.13
N ASP A 227 -0.27 11.61 -46.91
CA ASP A 227 -1.36 11.48 -47.87
C ASP A 227 -2.74 11.32 -47.18
N ALA A 228 -3.80 11.48 -47.96
CA ALA A 228 -5.17 11.41 -47.44
C ALA A 228 -5.52 10.03 -46.85
N ASN A 229 -4.89 8.96 -47.34
CA ASN A 229 -5.20 7.59 -46.93
C ASN A 229 -4.62 7.30 -45.54
N LEU A 230 -3.36 7.68 -45.31
CA LEU A 230 -2.72 7.58 -44.01
C LEU A 230 -3.40 8.51 -42.99
N LYS A 231 -3.80 9.73 -43.39
CA LYS A 231 -4.55 10.64 -42.53
C LYS A 231 -5.88 10.04 -42.07
N ASN A 232 -6.68 9.51 -42.99
CA ASN A 232 -7.95 8.86 -42.66
C ASN A 232 -7.74 7.69 -41.69
N LYS A 233 -6.66 6.92 -41.87
CA LYS A 233 -6.35 5.81 -40.98
C LYS A 233 -5.94 6.27 -39.58
N LEU A 234 -5.15 7.33 -39.48
CA LEU A 234 -4.82 7.96 -38.20
C LEU A 234 -6.06 8.47 -37.46
N ASP A 235 -7.02 9.08 -38.17
CA ASP A 235 -8.27 9.57 -37.58
C ASP A 235 -9.15 8.42 -37.06
N GLU A 236 -9.20 7.30 -37.78
CA GLU A 236 -9.88 6.07 -37.34
C GLU A 236 -9.24 5.53 -36.06
N CYS A 237 -7.91 5.37 -36.03
CA CYS A 237 -7.22 4.84 -34.85
C CYS A 237 -7.31 5.81 -33.66
N SER A 238 -7.30 7.13 -33.90
CA SER A 238 -7.58 8.14 -32.86
C SER A 238 -8.96 7.96 -32.23
N THR A 239 -9.98 7.70 -33.05
CA THR A 239 -11.35 7.48 -32.56
C THR A 239 -11.44 6.25 -31.67
N ILE A 240 -10.77 5.16 -32.07
CA ILE A 240 -10.63 3.93 -31.26
C ILE A 240 -9.93 4.24 -29.93
N GLY A 241 -8.83 4.98 -29.96
CA GLY A 241 -8.08 5.37 -28.77
C GLY A 241 -8.90 6.21 -27.78
N LYS A 242 -9.69 7.18 -28.27
CA LYS A 242 -10.60 7.99 -27.43
C LYS A 242 -11.67 7.16 -26.73
N GLN A 243 -12.27 6.20 -27.45
CA GLN A 243 -13.26 5.29 -26.87
C GLN A 243 -12.62 4.46 -25.75
N MET A 244 -11.42 3.93 -25.99
CA MET A 244 -10.66 3.19 -24.99
C MET A 244 -10.38 4.01 -23.73
N ILE A 245 -9.89 5.24 -23.89
CA ILE A 245 -9.65 6.16 -22.77
C ILE A 245 -10.91 6.35 -21.93
N GLY A 246 -12.08 6.48 -22.56
CA GLY A 246 -13.36 6.60 -21.85
C GLY A 246 -13.77 5.33 -21.07
N TYR A 247 -13.36 4.13 -21.50
CA TYR A 247 -13.56 2.91 -20.71
C TYR A 247 -12.56 2.79 -19.56
N LEU A 248 -11.30 3.13 -19.80
CA LEU A 248 -10.27 3.16 -18.76
C LEU A 248 -10.60 4.17 -17.66
N ALA A 249 -11.11 5.35 -18.02
CA ALA A 249 -11.57 6.36 -17.07
C ALA A 249 -12.70 5.83 -16.18
N ARG A 250 -13.72 5.19 -16.77
CA ARG A 250 -14.81 4.57 -16.00
C ARG A 250 -14.34 3.42 -15.11
N LEU A 251 -13.39 2.61 -15.60
CA LEU A 251 -12.79 1.54 -14.79
C LEU A 251 -12.05 2.14 -13.59
N LYS A 252 -11.28 3.22 -13.81
CA LYS A 252 -10.61 3.96 -12.75
C LYS A 252 -11.61 4.52 -11.74
N GLU A 253 -12.67 5.20 -12.17
CA GLU A 253 -13.73 5.70 -11.28
C GLU A 253 -14.35 4.57 -10.46
N THR A 254 -14.65 3.43 -11.07
CA THR A 254 -15.20 2.24 -10.39
C THR A 254 -14.28 1.77 -9.26
N TRP A 255 -12.96 1.80 -9.49
CA TRP A 255 -11.98 1.39 -8.48
C TRP A 255 -11.70 2.48 -7.44
N ASP A 256 -11.73 3.74 -7.82
CA ASP A 256 -11.63 4.87 -6.87
C ASP A 256 -12.82 4.80 -5.88
N ASP A 257 -14.05 4.56 -6.37
CA ASP A 257 -15.23 4.34 -5.52
C ASP A 257 -15.07 3.12 -4.60
N TYR A 258 -14.55 2.01 -5.14
CA TYR A 258 -14.25 0.81 -4.33
C TYR A 258 -13.25 1.13 -3.20
N PHE A 259 -12.17 1.84 -3.49
CA PHE A 259 -11.16 2.18 -2.48
C PHE A 259 -11.69 3.11 -1.40
N GLU A 260 -12.52 4.10 -1.76
CA GLU A 260 -13.19 4.95 -0.78
C GLU A 260 -14.16 4.16 0.10
N GLU A 261 -14.96 3.27 -0.48
CA GLU A 261 -15.84 2.40 0.30
C GLU A 261 -15.03 1.46 1.22
N VAL A 262 -13.93 0.86 0.74
CA VAL A 262 -13.05 0.00 1.54
C VAL A 262 -12.42 0.75 2.72
N LYS A 263 -11.96 1.99 2.53
CA LYS A 263 -11.43 2.83 3.61
C LYS A 263 -12.47 3.10 4.70
N SER A 264 -13.75 3.19 4.32
CA SER A 264 -14.85 3.45 5.26
C SER A 264 -15.27 2.22 6.07
N LEU A 265 -14.81 1.02 5.70
CA LEU A 265 -15.15 -0.22 6.40
C LEU A 265 -14.46 -0.26 7.76
N GLN A 266 -15.22 -0.02 8.82
CA GLN A 266 -14.77 -0.37 10.17
C GLN A 266 -14.70 -1.90 10.31
N VAL A 267 -13.79 -2.36 11.19
CA VAL A 267 -13.36 -3.75 11.50
C VAL A 267 -14.49 -4.79 11.68
N ARG A 268 -15.76 -4.41 11.67
CA ARG A 268 -16.91 -5.27 11.99
C ARG A 268 -17.87 -5.48 10.82
N SER A 269 -17.43 -6.21 9.80
CA SER A 269 -18.12 -7.43 9.32
C SER A 269 -17.57 -7.88 7.97
N ILE A 270 -16.78 -8.96 7.95
CA ILE A 270 -16.25 -9.59 6.73
C ILE A 270 -17.35 -9.82 5.66
N LYS A 271 -18.59 -10.12 6.08
CA LYS A 271 -19.74 -10.28 5.18
C LYS A 271 -20.10 -9.03 4.37
N ALA A 272 -19.98 -7.82 4.93
CA ALA A 272 -20.20 -6.59 4.18
C ALA A 272 -19.11 -6.40 3.11
N HIS A 273 -17.89 -6.91 3.38
CA HIS A 273 -16.74 -6.79 2.49
C HIS A 273 -16.89 -7.71 1.25
N ASP A 274 -17.28 -8.97 1.44
CA ASP A 274 -17.48 -9.90 0.31
C ASP A 274 -18.56 -9.40 -0.65
N VAL A 275 -19.64 -8.81 -0.11
CA VAL A 275 -20.72 -8.20 -0.89
C VAL A 275 -20.22 -6.99 -1.65
N LEU A 276 -19.47 -6.10 -0.99
CA LEU A 276 -18.87 -4.92 -1.61
C LEU A 276 -17.93 -5.32 -2.76
N ARG A 277 -17.04 -6.26 -2.50
CA ARG A 277 -16.08 -6.76 -3.48
C ARG A 277 -16.80 -7.40 -4.67
N ALA A 278 -17.79 -8.24 -4.44
CA ALA A 278 -18.57 -8.87 -5.51
C ALA A 278 -19.31 -7.83 -6.38
N LYS A 279 -19.85 -6.75 -5.78
CA LYS A 279 -20.47 -5.63 -6.49
C LYS A 279 -19.47 -4.98 -7.46
N TYR A 280 -18.31 -4.57 -6.95
CA TYR A 280 -17.31 -3.86 -7.74
C TYR A 280 -16.60 -4.76 -8.75
N GLN A 281 -16.36 -6.03 -8.42
CA GLN A 281 -15.80 -7.01 -9.35
C GLN A 281 -16.74 -7.27 -10.54
N LYS A 282 -18.05 -7.32 -10.30
CA LYS A 282 -19.03 -7.46 -11.39
C LYS A 282 -19.03 -6.22 -12.31
N GLN A 283 -18.96 -5.03 -11.73
CA GLN A 283 -18.91 -3.78 -12.49
C GLN A 283 -17.62 -3.67 -13.30
N SER A 284 -16.46 -3.94 -12.67
CA SER A 284 -15.16 -3.89 -13.33
C SER A 284 -15.05 -4.92 -14.45
N THR A 285 -15.48 -6.18 -14.24
CA THR A 285 -15.45 -7.23 -15.27
C THR A 285 -16.21 -6.82 -16.53
N ALA A 286 -17.37 -6.15 -16.38
CA ALA A 286 -18.13 -5.66 -17.53
C ALA A 286 -17.42 -4.55 -18.30
N ILE A 287 -16.68 -3.68 -17.61
CA ILE A 287 -15.88 -2.61 -18.23
C ILE A 287 -14.61 -3.20 -18.87
N GLU A 288 -13.94 -4.11 -18.18
CA GLU A 288 -12.75 -4.82 -18.65
C GLU A 288 -13.02 -5.61 -19.94
N HIS A 289 -14.15 -6.31 -20.01
CA HIS A 289 -14.54 -6.99 -21.26
C HIS A 289 -14.70 -6.00 -22.43
N LYS A 290 -15.22 -4.80 -22.18
CA LYS A 290 -15.29 -3.75 -23.21
C LYS A 290 -13.90 -3.24 -23.57
N ILE A 291 -13.01 -3.06 -22.60
CA ILE A 291 -11.61 -2.71 -22.84
C ILE A 291 -10.96 -3.76 -23.75
N GLU A 292 -11.08 -5.06 -23.45
CA GLU A 292 -10.52 -6.14 -24.28
C GLU A 292 -11.01 -6.08 -25.74
N ILE A 293 -12.30 -5.77 -25.97
CA ILE A 293 -12.85 -5.58 -27.33
C ILE A 293 -12.17 -4.40 -28.03
N TRP A 294 -12.03 -3.27 -27.35
CA TRP A 294 -11.38 -2.09 -27.91
C TRP A 294 -9.87 -2.29 -28.08
N GLU A 295 -9.24 -3.17 -27.28
CA GLU A 295 -7.82 -3.51 -27.39
C GLU A 295 -7.60 -4.25 -28.70
N GLY A 296 -8.46 -5.23 -29.00
CA GLY A 296 -8.45 -5.92 -30.30
C GLY A 296 -8.62 -4.98 -31.48
N LYS A 297 -9.51 -3.98 -31.37
CA LYS A 297 -9.69 -2.95 -32.41
C LYS A 297 -8.46 -2.07 -32.58
N SER A 298 -7.83 -1.65 -31.47
CA SER A 298 -6.62 -0.83 -31.52
C SER A 298 -5.46 -1.57 -32.15
N LYS A 299 -5.26 -2.85 -31.78
CA LYS A 299 -4.23 -3.69 -32.40
C LYS A 299 -4.42 -3.76 -33.91
N LYS A 300 -5.62 -4.14 -34.36
CA LYS A 300 -5.95 -4.23 -35.79
C LYS A 300 -5.70 -2.91 -36.52
N CYS A 301 -6.16 -1.78 -35.95
CA CYS A 301 -5.97 -0.48 -36.57
C CYS A 301 -4.49 -0.10 -36.69
N THR A 302 -3.68 -0.46 -35.70
CA THR A 302 -2.24 -0.22 -35.68
C THR A 302 -1.53 -1.04 -36.76
N ASP A 303 -1.85 -2.33 -36.88
CA ASP A 303 -1.27 -3.21 -37.90
C ASP A 303 -1.58 -2.66 -39.30
N GLU A 304 -2.82 -2.24 -39.54
CA GLU A 304 -3.26 -1.63 -40.79
C GLU A 304 -2.60 -0.27 -41.04
N LEU A 305 -2.38 0.55 -40.00
CA LEU A 305 -1.67 1.83 -40.11
C LEU A 305 -0.23 1.63 -40.59
N VAL A 306 0.49 0.66 -40.00
CA VAL A 306 1.85 0.32 -40.42
C VAL A 306 1.86 -0.21 -41.84
N GLN A 307 0.89 -1.03 -42.24
CA GLN A 307 0.76 -1.52 -43.62
C GLN A 307 0.48 -0.39 -44.62
N VAL A 308 -0.40 0.55 -44.32
CA VAL A 308 -0.72 1.68 -45.22
C VAL A 308 0.54 2.52 -45.50
N PHE A 309 1.39 2.73 -44.50
CA PHE A 309 2.59 3.57 -44.64
C PHE A 309 3.80 2.84 -45.24
N TRP A 310 4.06 1.60 -44.80
CA TRP A 310 5.26 0.84 -45.18
C TRP A 310 5.00 -0.23 -46.26
N GLY A 311 3.77 -0.72 -46.40
CA GLY A 311 3.40 -1.77 -47.37
C GLY A 311 3.18 -1.29 -48.80
N ASN A 312 3.15 0.04 -49.02
CA ASN A 312 3.08 0.67 -50.34
C ASN A 312 4.46 1.12 -50.88
N LYS A 313 5.57 0.65 -50.27
CA LYS A 313 6.95 0.90 -50.72
C LYS A 313 7.59 -0.36 -51.29
#